data_AF-A0A7Y4T8U3-F1
#
_entry.id   AF-A0A7Y4T8U3-F1
#
_cell.length_a   1.000
_cell.length_b   1.000
_cell.length_c   1.000
_cell.angle_alpha   90.00
_cell.angle_beta   90.00
_cell.angle_gamma   90.00
#
_symmetry.space_group_name_H-M   'P 1'
#
loop_
_entity.id
_entity.type
_entity.pdbx_description
1 polymer ?
#
loop_
_entity_poly.entity_id
_entity_poly.type
_entity_poly.pdbx_seq_one_letter_code
_entity_poly.pdbx_strand_id
1 'polypeptide(L)'
;MNKKTKKPNKLLIAFLDLPIIKQFIQFTRESTIPGFKGVSIFLIFSFIGKELKRNDINTRASAMSFSFFLALFPSLIFIFTLSAYLPKSWDFIHVLENSLNSILPDQTQDYLWKNIVEGLRPKAKGSILSIGFLLALFFASDGMLTMMRGFDKTYRTSFRKRSFIESHTVALILTVLFGVLLILSVVVIVVGNNMIIWLFSLVKLSSMANFLIIALKDLILLILFYLTIDIIYRIGPALRKPMKASHREQYLQQ
;
A
#
# COMPACT_ATOMS: atom_id res chain seq x y z
N MET A 1 6.89 -4.43 41.71
CA MET A 1 6.31 -5.28 40.65
C MET A 1 7.44 -5.90 39.85
N ASN A 2 7.66 -7.22 40.01
CA ASN A 2 8.90 -7.94 39.70
C ASN A 2 9.00 -8.30 38.20
N LYS A 3 9.91 -7.67 37.44
CA LYS A 3 10.22 -8.05 36.06
C LYS A 3 11.14 -9.28 36.08
N LYS A 4 10.56 -10.49 36.03
CA LYS A 4 11.30 -11.72 35.76
C LYS A 4 11.93 -11.64 34.36
N THR A 5 13.23 -11.39 34.28
CA THR A 5 14.03 -11.53 33.06
C THR A 5 14.07 -13.01 32.67
N LYS A 6 13.30 -13.40 31.66
CA LYS A 6 13.27 -14.76 31.09
C LYS A 6 14.69 -15.15 30.66
N LYS A 7 15.29 -16.18 31.28
CA LYS A 7 16.60 -16.72 30.85
C LYS A 7 16.53 -17.07 29.35
N PRO A 8 17.52 -16.69 28.53
CA PRO A 8 17.52 -17.01 27.10
C PRO A 8 17.52 -18.52 26.89
N ASN A 9 16.72 -18.98 25.93
CA ASN A 9 16.52 -20.40 25.62
C ASN A 9 17.86 -21.03 25.16
N LYS A 10 18.25 -22.19 25.70
CA LYS A 10 19.54 -22.86 25.36
C LYS A 10 19.72 -23.10 23.85
N LEU A 11 18.62 -23.36 23.14
CA LEU A 11 18.60 -23.54 21.69
C LEU A 11 18.97 -22.26 20.92
N LEU A 12 18.59 -21.08 21.42
CA LEU A 12 18.95 -19.81 20.79
C LEU A 12 20.44 -19.51 20.92
N ILE A 13 21.05 -19.87 22.05
CA ILE A 13 22.48 -19.68 22.29
C ILE A 13 23.28 -20.61 21.36
N ALA A 14 22.88 -21.89 21.28
CA ALA A 14 23.49 -22.86 20.37
C ALA A 14 23.38 -22.45 18.89
N PHE A 15 22.24 -21.87 18.48
CA PHE A 15 22.06 -21.37 17.12
C PHE A 15 22.94 -20.16 16.82
N LEU A 16 23.06 -19.21 17.75
CA LEU A 16 23.94 -18.03 17.60
C LEU A 16 25.44 -18.39 17.60
N ASP A 17 25.80 -19.54 18.15
CA ASP A 17 27.18 -20.03 18.21
C ASP A 17 27.67 -20.75 16.95
N LEU A 18 26.79 -21.02 15.98
CA LEU A 18 27.18 -21.64 14.71
C LEU A 18 28.19 -20.74 13.96
N PRO A 19 29.28 -21.31 13.40
CA PRO A 19 30.38 -20.55 12.80
C PRO A 19 29.91 -19.68 11.63
N ILE A 20 28.96 -20.16 10.84
CA ILE A 20 28.33 -19.46 9.72
C ILE A 20 27.60 -18.20 10.20
N ILE A 21 26.88 -18.30 11.32
CA ILE A 21 26.10 -17.19 11.89
C ILE A 21 27.03 -16.14 12.49
N LYS A 22 28.12 -16.55 13.15
CA LYS A 22 29.15 -15.63 13.66
C LYS A 22 29.84 -14.86 12.53
N GLN A 23 30.25 -15.54 11.45
CA GLN A 23 30.85 -14.90 10.28
C GLN A 23 29.90 -13.91 9.61
N PHE A 24 28.62 -14.28 9.46
CA PHE A 24 27.61 -13.41 8.89
C PHE A 24 27.34 -12.17 9.75
N ILE A 25 27.27 -12.33 11.08
CA ILE A 25 27.10 -11.21 12.02
C ILE A 25 28.30 -10.27 11.98
N GLN A 26 29.52 -10.81 11.90
CA GLN A 26 30.74 -10.02 11.85
C GLN A 26 30.87 -9.25 10.52
N PHE A 27 30.63 -9.90 9.38
CA PHE A 27 30.56 -9.26 8.07
C PHE A 27 29.55 -8.10 8.04
N THR A 28 28.39 -8.29 8.67
CA THR A 28 27.31 -7.29 8.77
C THR A 28 27.64 -6.16 9.75
N ARG A 29 28.58 -6.35 10.67
CA ARG A 29 29.10 -5.30 11.57
C ARG A 29 30.20 -4.46 10.93
N GLU A 30 31.03 -5.07 10.09
CA GLU A 30 32.17 -4.42 9.43
C GLU A 30 31.77 -3.74 8.10
N SER A 31 30.72 -4.24 7.44
CA SER A 31 30.17 -3.61 6.24
C SER A 31 29.34 -2.36 6.58
N THR A 32 29.76 -1.22 6.04
CA THR A 32 29.02 0.05 6.12
C THR A 32 28.47 0.40 4.74
N ILE A 33 27.20 0.81 4.69
CA ILE A 33 26.58 1.20 3.41
C ILE A 33 27.00 2.65 3.10
N PRO A 34 27.53 2.93 1.89
CA PRO A 34 27.85 4.29 1.47
C PRO A 34 26.58 5.15 1.50
N GLY A 35 26.62 6.28 2.22
CA GLY A 35 25.48 7.19 2.45
C GLY A 35 24.91 7.21 3.87
N PHE A 36 25.17 6.19 4.70
CA PHE A 36 24.65 6.09 6.08
C PHE A 36 25.63 6.58 7.17
N LYS A 37 26.55 7.50 6.84
CA LYS A 37 27.54 8.09 7.77
C LYS A 37 28.28 7.06 8.66
N GLY A 38 28.64 5.90 8.11
CA GLY A 38 29.42 4.87 8.83
C GLY A 38 28.62 4.00 9.81
N VAL A 39 27.29 4.00 9.75
CA VAL A 39 26.47 3.10 10.57
C VAL A 39 26.53 1.67 10.03
N SER A 40 26.80 0.70 10.91
CA SER A 40 26.86 -0.72 10.54
C SER A 40 25.49 -1.29 10.20
N ILE A 41 25.43 -2.18 9.21
CA ILE A 41 24.19 -2.82 8.76
C ILE A 41 23.51 -3.57 9.92
N PHE A 42 24.31 -4.18 10.79
CA PHE A 42 23.82 -4.88 11.98
C PHE A 42 23.08 -3.93 12.93
N LEU A 43 23.57 -2.70 13.10
CA LEU A 43 22.91 -1.70 13.92
C LEU A 43 21.55 -1.31 13.31
N ILE A 44 21.48 -1.14 11.99
CA ILE A 44 20.23 -0.80 11.29
C ILE A 44 19.20 -1.92 11.49
N PHE A 45 19.53 -3.17 11.20
CA PHE A 45 18.59 -4.29 11.36
C PHE A 45 18.21 -4.54 12.81
N SER A 46 19.15 -4.42 13.76
CA SER A 46 18.84 -4.57 15.18
C SER A 46 17.98 -3.41 15.72
N PHE A 47 18.18 -2.19 15.22
CA PHE A 47 17.32 -1.04 15.51
C PHE A 47 15.92 -1.24 14.95
N ILE A 48 15.79 -1.61 13.66
CA ILE A 48 14.51 -1.91 13.03
C ILE A 48 13.80 -3.03 13.80
N GLY A 49 14.48 -4.13 14.11
CA GLY A 49 13.90 -5.24 14.86
C GLY A 49 13.43 -4.86 16.27
N LYS A 50 14.13 -3.95 16.95
CA LYS A 50 13.68 -3.39 18.24
C LYS A 50 12.46 -2.50 18.08
N GLU A 51 12.44 -1.63 17.07
CA GLU A 51 11.33 -0.71 16.83
C GLU A 51 10.07 -1.45 16.36
N LEU A 52 10.20 -2.50 15.53
CA LEU A 52 9.09 -3.37 15.12
C LEU A 52 8.44 -4.10 16.31
N LYS A 53 9.23 -4.45 17.34
CA LYS A 53 8.70 -5.08 18.57
C LYS A 53 8.00 -4.10 19.50
N ARG A 54 8.08 -2.80 19.22
CA ARG A 54 7.42 -1.78 20.02
C ARG A 54 5.92 -1.84 19.74
N ASN A 55 5.11 -2.01 20.79
CA ASN A 55 3.64 -2.14 20.69
C ASN A 55 2.98 -1.02 19.88
N ASP A 56 3.55 0.19 19.90
CA ASP A 56 3.05 1.32 19.11
C ASP A 56 2.99 1.01 17.59
N ILE A 57 3.98 0.33 17.00
CA ILE A 57 3.96 0.03 15.54
C ILE A 57 2.87 -0.99 15.24
N ASN A 58 2.82 -2.10 15.97
CA ASN A 58 1.82 -3.14 15.74
C ASN A 58 0.40 -2.61 15.92
N THR A 59 0.12 -1.86 16.98
CA THR A 59 -1.21 -1.27 17.20
C THR A 59 -1.61 -0.32 16.07
N ARG A 60 -0.68 0.49 15.56
CA ARG A 60 -0.95 1.39 14.42
C ARG A 60 -1.20 0.61 13.12
N ALA A 61 -0.38 -0.40 12.83
CA ALA A 61 -0.55 -1.25 11.65
C ALA A 61 -1.88 -2.00 11.69
N SER A 62 -2.25 -2.57 12.85
CA SER A 62 -3.54 -3.22 13.04
C SER A 62 -4.71 -2.25 12.86
N ALA A 63 -4.61 -1.03 13.38
CA ALA A 63 -5.64 -0.01 13.19
C ALA A 63 -5.81 0.36 11.70
N MET A 64 -4.70 0.56 10.97
CA MET A 64 -4.74 0.81 9.52
C MET A 64 -5.40 -0.35 8.77
N SER A 65 -4.96 -1.58 9.04
CA SER A 65 -5.49 -2.78 8.39
C SER A 65 -6.98 -2.95 8.66
N PHE A 66 -7.43 -2.67 9.89
CA PHE A 66 -8.84 -2.77 10.25
C PHE A 66 -9.70 -1.71 9.54
N SER A 67 -9.26 -0.45 9.50
CA SER A 67 -9.99 0.61 8.76
C SER A 67 -10.06 0.31 7.26
N PHE A 68 -8.97 -0.15 6.63
CA PHE A 68 -9.00 -0.56 5.21
C PHE A 68 -9.87 -1.81 4.99
N PHE A 69 -9.86 -2.77 5.91
CA PHE A 69 -10.72 -3.95 5.84
C PHE A 69 -12.20 -3.57 5.88
N LEU A 70 -12.60 -2.64 6.77
CA LEU A 70 -13.96 -2.12 6.79
C LEU A 70 -14.34 -1.39 5.49
N ALA A 71 -13.39 -0.69 4.86
CA ALA A 71 -13.59 -0.04 3.57
C ALA A 71 -13.79 -1.02 2.40
N LEU A 72 -13.36 -2.28 2.53
CA LEU A 72 -13.53 -3.28 1.47
C LEU A 72 -15.00 -3.55 1.18
N PHE A 73 -15.85 -3.69 2.20
CA PHE A 73 -17.25 -4.08 1.96
C PHE A 73 -18.02 -3.06 1.12
N PRO A 74 -18.05 -1.76 1.46
CA PRO A 74 -18.72 -0.77 0.62
C PRO A 74 -18.05 -0.61 -0.75
N SER A 75 -16.72 -0.74 -0.82
CA SER A 75 -15.97 -0.66 -2.08
C SER A 75 -16.33 -1.80 -3.03
N LEU A 76 -16.46 -3.03 -2.53
CA LEU A 76 -16.88 -4.18 -3.34
C LEU A 76 -18.30 -4.02 -3.86
N ILE A 77 -19.23 -3.54 -3.02
CA ILE A 77 -20.60 -3.23 -3.43
C ILE A 77 -20.57 -2.18 -4.56
N PHE A 78 -19.80 -1.11 -4.39
CA PHE A 78 -19.64 -0.08 -5.41
C PHE A 78 -19.06 -0.66 -6.72
N ILE A 79 -17.96 -1.42 -6.66
CA ILE A 79 -17.31 -2.00 -7.85
C ILE A 79 -18.26 -2.96 -8.59
N PHE A 80 -18.94 -3.87 -7.88
CA PHE A 80 -19.84 -4.82 -8.53
C PHE A 80 -21.10 -4.15 -9.10
N THR A 81 -21.65 -3.14 -8.43
CA THR A 81 -22.77 -2.37 -8.98
C THR A 81 -22.34 -1.49 -10.16
N LEU A 82 -21.15 -0.89 -10.11
CA LEU A 82 -20.56 -0.14 -11.23
C LEU A 82 -20.36 -1.03 -12.45
N SER A 83 -19.96 -2.29 -12.25
CA SER A 83 -19.75 -3.25 -13.34
C SER A 83 -21.01 -3.52 -14.18
N ALA A 84 -22.20 -3.33 -13.61
CA ALA A 84 -23.45 -3.46 -14.36
C ALA A 84 -23.66 -2.32 -15.38
N TYR A 85 -23.02 -1.17 -15.18
CA TYR A 85 -23.11 0.00 -16.05
C TYR A 85 -21.98 0.04 -17.10
N LEU A 86 -20.95 -0.79 -16.96
CA LEU A 86 -19.86 -0.84 -17.92
C LEU A 86 -20.29 -1.59 -19.18
N PRO A 87 -19.82 -1.16 -20.38
CA PRO A 87 -20.02 -1.91 -21.61
C PRO A 87 -19.49 -3.34 -21.46
N LYS A 88 -20.22 -4.32 -22.02
CA LYS A 88 -19.79 -5.73 -22.02
C LYS A 88 -18.40 -5.93 -22.65
N SER A 89 -17.98 -5.02 -23.54
CA SER A 89 -16.68 -5.05 -24.21
C SER A 89 -15.49 -4.76 -23.30
N TRP A 90 -15.70 -4.27 -22.07
CA TRP A 90 -14.61 -3.88 -21.18
C TRP A 90 -14.12 -4.98 -20.23
N ASP A 91 -14.70 -6.19 -20.28
CA ASP A 91 -14.27 -7.47 -19.68
C ASP A 91 -13.60 -7.45 -18.30
N PHE A 92 -13.81 -6.40 -17.51
CA PHE A 92 -13.19 -6.24 -16.19
C PHE A 92 -13.59 -7.37 -15.23
N ILE A 93 -14.83 -7.84 -15.33
CA ILE A 93 -15.33 -8.96 -14.52
C ILE A 93 -14.60 -10.25 -14.88
N HIS A 94 -14.36 -10.52 -16.16
CA HIS A 94 -13.59 -11.71 -16.58
C HIS A 94 -12.12 -11.60 -16.15
N VAL A 95 -11.51 -10.42 -16.21
CA VAL A 95 -10.15 -10.22 -15.68
C VAL A 95 -10.10 -10.49 -14.17
N LEU A 96 -11.09 -9.99 -13.43
CA LEU A 96 -11.20 -10.21 -11.99
C LEU A 96 -11.46 -11.69 -11.65
N GLU A 97 -12.33 -12.34 -12.41
CA GLU A 97 -12.67 -13.76 -12.30
C GLU A 97 -11.45 -14.65 -12.52
N ASN A 98 -10.73 -14.45 -13.63
CA ASN A 98 -9.52 -15.21 -13.92
C ASN A 98 -8.44 -15.00 -12.85
N SER A 99 -8.32 -13.78 -12.32
CA SER A 99 -7.35 -13.46 -11.27
C SER A 99 -7.70 -14.13 -9.95
N LEU A 100 -8.96 -14.05 -9.51
CA LEU A 100 -9.40 -14.60 -8.23
C LEU A 100 -9.54 -16.12 -8.25
N ASN A 101 -9.92 -16.73 -9.39
CA ASN A 101 -10.04 -18.18 -9.51
C ASN A 101 -8.69 -18.90 -9.38
N SER A 102 -7.57 -18.19 -9.60
CA SER A 102 -6.24 -18.76 -9.35
C SER A 102 -5.86 -18.84 -7.86
N ILE A 103 -6.60 -18.17 -6.99
CA ILE A 103 -6.26 -17.97 -5.56
C ILE A 103 -7.32 -18.59 -4.64
N LEU A 104 -8.60 -18.52 -5.02
CA LEU A 104 -9.71 -18.97 -4.20
C LEU A 104 -10.00 -20.47 -4.40
N PRO A 105 -10.38 -21.22 -3.34
CA PRO A 105 -10.92 -22.56 -3.49
C PRO A 105 -12.23 -22.57 -4.28
N ASP A 106 -12.50 -23.65 -5.03
CA ASP A 106 -13.66 -23.77 -5.94
C ASP A 106 -15.00 -23.39 -5.29
N GLN A 107 -15.26 -23.85 -4.06
CA GLN A 107 -16.50 -23.54 -3.33
C GLN A 107 -16.65 -22.04 -3.04
N THR A 108 -15.53 -21.33 -2.84
CA THR A 108 -15.54 -19.88 -2.59
C THR A 108 -15.75 -19.09 -3.88
N GLN A 109 -15.19 -19.57 -5.00
CA GLN A 109 -15.41 -18.99 -6.32
C GLN A 109 -16.89 -19.05 -6.68
N ASP A 110 -17.48 -20.25 -6.58
CA ASP A 110 -18.89 -20.46 -6.90
C ASP A 110 -19.82 -19.56 -6.07
N TYR A 111 -19.56 -19.45 -4.77
CA TYR A 111 -20.35 -18.58 -3.90
C TYR A 111 -20.19 -17.10 -4.28
N LEU A 112 -18.97 -16.63 -4.55
CA LEU A 112 -18.70 -15.25 -4.92
C LEU A 112 -19.39 -14.88 -6.24
N TRP A 113 -19.19 -15.69 -7.29
CA TRP A 113 -19.70 -15.36 -8.62
C TRP A 113 -21.22 -15.54 -8.72
N LYS A 114 -21.77 -16.67 -8.27
CA LYS A 114 -23.20 -16.99 -8.40
C LYS A 114 -24.09 -16.27 -7.39
N ASN A 115 -23.61 -16.04 -6.16
CA ASN A 115 -24.47 -15.44 -5.12
C ASN A 115 -24.22 -13.93 -4.96
N ILE A 116 -22.96 -13.50 -4.96
CA ILE A 116 -22.62 -12.09 -4.71
C ILE A 116 -22.70 -11.30 -6.02
N VAL A 117 -21.93 -11.69 -7.03
CA VAL A 117 -21.81 -10.89 -8.26
C VAL A 117 -23.10 -10.95 -9.09
N GLU A 118 -23.61 -12.15 -9.37
CA GLU A 118 -24.90 -12.32 -10.04
C GLU A 118 -26.09 -11.81 -9.22
N GLY A 119 -25.99 -11.80 -7.88
CA GLY A 119 -27.03 -11.25 -7.01
C GLY A 119 -27.07 -9.71 -6.97
N LEU A 120 -25.91 -9.05 -7.13
CA LEU A 120 -25.77 -7.59 -7.06
C LEU A 120 -25.96 -6.90 -8.40
N ARG A 121 -25.49 -7.48 -9.51
CA ARG A 121 -25.53 -6.83 -10.84
C ARG A 121 -26.96 -6.52 -11.33
N PRO A 122 -27.94 -7.44 -11.27
CA PRO A 122 -29.31 -7.16 -11.69
C PRO A 122 -30.01 -6.13 -10.80
N LYS A 123 -29.56 -6.01 -9.55
CA LYS A 123 -30.09 -5.07 -8.56
C LYS A 123 -29.42 -3.70 -8.62
N ALA A 124 -28.45 -3.49 -9.51
CA ALA A 124 -27.74 -2.22 -9.68
C ALA A 124 -28.72 -1.11 -10.13
N LYS A 125 -29.40 -0.50 -9.15
CA LYS A 125 -30.15 0.74 -9.29
C LYS A 125 -29.20 1.90 -9.04
N GLY A 126 -29.43 3.04 -9.68
CA GLY A 126 -28.59 4.23 -9.52
C GLY A 126 -28.45 4.69 -8.07
N SER A 127 -29.47 4.46 -7.23
CA SER A 127 -29.41 4.76 -5.79
C SER A 127 -28.39 3.89 -5.03
N ILE A 128 -28.30 2.60 -5.34
CA ILE A 128 -27.37 1.67 -4.67
C ILE A 128 -25.95 1.99 -5.08
N LEU A 129 -25.72 2.32 -6.35
CA LEU A 129 -24.41 2.74 -6.85
C LEU A 129 -23.91 3.99 -6.12
N SER A 130 -24.74 5.03 -6.03
CA SER A 130 -24.37 6.30 -5.38
C SER A 130 -24.15 6.13 -3.87
N ILE A 131 -25.01 5.37 -3.19
CA ILE A 131 -24.83 5.08 -1.75
C ILE A 131 -23.56 4.26 -1.52
N GLY A 132 -23.33 3.24 -2.34
CA GLY A 132 -22.12 2.42 -2.30
C GLY A 132 -20.86 3.26 -2.52
N PHE A 133 -20.88 4.18 -3.48
CA PHE A 133 -19.78 5.11 -3.74
C PHE A 133 -19.48 6.01 -2.54
N LEU A 134 -20.51 6.65 -1.96
CA LEU A 134 -20.31 7.54 -0.82
C LEU A 134 -19.80 6.80 0.41
N LEU A 135 -20.32 5.60 0.68
CA LEU A 135 -19.84 4.75 1.78
C LEU A 135 -18.40 4.28 1.51
N ALA A 136 -18.09 3.82 0.30
CA ALA A 136 -16.74 3.42 -0.09
C ALA A 136 -15.75 4.57 0.10
N LEU A 137 -16.10 5.76 -0.37
CA LEU A 137 -15.26 6.95 -0.24
C LEU A 137 -15.07 7.35 1.23
N PHE A 138 -16.13 7.31 2.04
CA PHE A 138 -16.08 7.64 3.46
C PHE A 138 -15.17 6.69 4.24
N PHE A 139 -15.40 5.37 4.12
CA PHE A 139 -14.60 4.37 4.83
C PHE A 139 -13.16 4.31 4.32
N ALA A 140 -12.94 4.46 3.01
CA ALA A 140 -11.59 4.52 2.45
C ALA A 140 -10.84 5.79 2.91
N SER A 141 -11.53 6.91 3.06
CA SER A 141 -10.96 8.14 3.63
C SER A 141 -10.58 7.97 5.10
N ASP A 142 -11.34 7.20 5.89
CA ASP A 142 -10.96 6.88 7.27
C ASP A 142 -9.73 5.96 7.34
N GLY A 143 -9.63 4.98 6.42
CA GLY A 143 -8.42 4.17 6.24
C GLY A 143 -7.17 5.01 5.95
N MET A 144 -7.29 5.94 5.00
CA MET A 144 -6.21 6.88 4.66
C MET A 144 -5.84 7.78 5.84
N LEU A 145 -6.84 8.28 6.59
CA LEU A 145 -6.61 9.10 7.78
C LEU A 145 -5.84 8.33 8.87
N THR A 146 -6.20 7.07 9.10
CA THR A 146 -5.52 6.20 10.06
C THR A 146 -4.08 5.90 9.63
N MET A 147 -3.86 5.71 8.33
CA MET A 147 -2.51 5.58 7.75
C MET A 147 -1.66 6.84 7.98
N MET A 148 -2.20 8.02 7.67
CA MET A 148 -1.53 9.31 7.90
C MET A 148 -1.14 9.48 9.37
N ARG A 149 -2.07 9.23 10.30
CA ARG A 149 -1.83 9.32 11.75
C ARG A 149 -0.75 8.35 12.22
N GLY A 150 -0.63 7.19 11.58
CA GLY A 150 0.43 6.25 11.92
C GLY A 150 1.83 6.74 11.56
N PHE A 151 1.95 7.59 10.54
CA PHE A 151 3.21 8.24 10.15
C PHE A 151 3.59 9.43 11.07
N ASP A 152 2.61 10.17 11.58
CA ASP A 152 2.85 11.42 12.34
C ASP A 152 3.54 11.24 13.71
N LYS A 153 3.59 10.03 14.28
CA LYS A 153 4.05 9.85 15.68
C LYS A 153 5.57 9.71 15.85
N THR A 154 6.37 9.83 14.78
CA THR A 154 7.80 9.46 14.85
C THR A 154 8.66 10.54 15.54
N TYR A 155 8.28 11.83 15.54
CA TYR A 155 9.06 12.89 16.20
C TYR A 155 8.19 14.10 16.58
N ARG A 156 7.77 14.23 17.86
CA ARG A 156 6.93 15.36 18.34
C ARG A 156 7.47 16.76 18.00
N THR A 157 8.77 16.89 17.76
CA THR A 157 9.45 18.14 17.38
C THR A 157 9.36 18.46 15.88
N SER A 158 9.10 17.46 15.03
CA SER A 158 9.12 17.56 13.57
C SER A 158 7.74 17.59 12.91
N PHE A 159 6.64 17.40 13.64
CA PHE A 159 5.28 17.35 13.05
C PHE A 159 4.39 18.53 13.51
N ARG A 160 3.60 19.10 12.59
CA ARG A 160 2.58 20.13 12.89
C ARG A 160 1.28 19.42 13.28
N LYS A 161 0.64 19.82 14.38
CA LYS A 161 -0.74 19.38 14.67
C LYS A 161 -1.68 19.98 13.60
N ARG A 162 -2.22 19.13 12.73
CA ARG A 162 -3.33 19.50 11.83
C ARG A 162 -4.63 19.58 12.63
N SER A 163 -5.52 20.50 12.27
CA SER A 163 -6.87 20.53 12.84
C SER A 163 -7.64 19.27 12.41
N PHE A 164 -8.72 18.95 13.14
CA PHE A 164 -9.56 17.80 12.80
C PHE A 164 -10.02 17.88 11.34
N ILE A 165 -10.52 19.05 10.91
CA ILE A 165 -11.01 19.30 9.55
C ILE A 165 -9.88 19.16 8.53
N GLU A 166 -8.72 19.81 8.77
CA GLU A 166 -7.57 19.73 7.85
C GLU A 166 -7.15 18.27 7.60
N SER A 167 -7.10 17.44 8.65
CA SER A 167 -6.70 16.03 8.52
C SER A 167 -7.70 15.20 7.70
N HIS A 168 -9.00 15.43 7.87
CA HIS A 168 -10.04 14.71 7.12
C HIS A 168 -10.09 15.17 5.66
N THR A 169 -9.95 16.47 5.40
CA THR A 169 -9.90 16.99 4.03
C THR A 169 -8.69 16.44 3.26
N VAL A 170 -7.50 16.44 3.88
CA VAL A 170 -6.30 15.87 3.22
C VAL A 170 -6.46 14.37 3.00
N ALA A 171 -7.01 13.63 3.97
CA ALA A 171 -7.27 12.21 3.81
C ALA A 171 -8.24 11.94 2.64
N LEU A 172 -9.34 12.70 2.54
CA LEU A 172 -10.31 12.57 1.46
C LEU A 172 -9.67 12.86 0.10
N ILE A 173 -8.88 13.94 -0.01
CA ILE A 173 -8.16 14.29 -1.25
C ILE A 173 -7.21 13.16 -1.65
N LEU A 174 -6.44 12.62 -0.70
CA LEU A 174 -5.53 11.51 -0.96
C LEU A 174 -6.27 10.24 -1.37
N THR A 175 -7.41 9.93 -0.77
CA THR A 175 -8.25 8.79 -1.15
C THR A 175 -8.82 8.94 -2.56
N VAL A 176 -9.34 10.13 -2.92
CA VAL A 176 -9.82 10.39 -4.28
C VAL A 176 -8.68 10.27 -5.28
N LEU A 177 -7.52 10.86 -4.98
CA LEU A 177 -6.34 10.79 -5.83
C LEU A 177 -5.86 9.35 -6.02
N PHE A 178 -5.83 8.57 -4.94
CA PHE A 178 -5.52 7.14 -4.97
C PHE A 178 -6.52 6.38 -5.88
N GLY A 179 -7.82 6.66 -5.73
CA GLY A 179 -8.86 6.09 -6.59
C GLY A 179 -8.68 6.44 -8.07
N VAL A 180 -8.34 7.69 -8.40
CA VAL A 180 -8.05 8.12 -9.78
C VAL A 180 -6.83 7.39 -10.35
N LEU A 181 -5.75 7.26 -9.58
CA LEU A 181 -4.54 6.52 -9.98
C LEU A 181 -4.81 5.03 -10.19
N LEU A 182 -5.70 4.42 -9.38
CA LEU A 182 -6.16 3.05 -9.60
C LEU A 182 -6.97 2.92 -10.90
N ILE A 183 -7.90 3.82 -11.16
CA ILE A 183 -8.68 3.82 -12.41
C ILE A 183 -7.74 3.96 -13.61
N LEU A 184 -6.76 4.88 -13.55
CA LEU A 184 -5.75 5.04 -14.60
C LEU A 184 -4.95 3.75 -14.82
N SER A 185 -4.56 3.06 -13.75
CA SER A 185 -3.86 1.78 -13.83
C SER A 185 -4.71 0.72 -14.56
N VAL A 186 -6.00 0.63 -14.23
CA VAL A 186 -6.93 -0.31 -14.91
C VAL A 186 -7.08 0.04 -16.38
N VAL A 187 -7.21 1.33 -16.72
CA VAL A 187 -7.28 1.78 -18.12
C VAL A 187 -6.02 1.37 -18.87
N VAL A 188 -4.83 1.56 -18.30
CA VAL A 188 -3.55 1.13 -18.90
C VAL A 188 -3.53 -0.38 -19.13
N ILE A 189 -4.06 -1.19 -18.19
CA ILE A 189 -4.11 -2.65 -18.34
C ILE A 189 -5.04 -3.04 -19.50
N VAL A 190 -6.28 -2.52 -19.51
CA VAL A 190 -7.29 -2.89 -20.51
C VAL A 190 -6.91 -2.38 -21.90
N VAL A 191 -6.58 -1.09 -22.01
CA VAL A 191 -6.17 -0.48 -23.27
C VAL A 191 -4.84 -1.06 -23.73
N GLY A 192 -3.88 -1.26 -22.83
CA GLY A 192 -2.59 -1.86 -23.15
C GLY A 192 -2.73 -3.26 -23.75
N ASN A 193 -3.58 -4.12 -23.16
CA ASN A 193 -3.83 -5.46 -23.71
C ASN A 193 -4.50 -5.40 -25.08
N ASN A 194 -5.52 -4.55 -25.26
CA ASN A 194 -6.20 -4.40 -26.54
C ASN A 194 -5.28 -3.83 -27.63
N MET A 195 -4.44 -2.84 -27.27
CA MET A 195 -3.43 -2.27 -28.16
C MET A 195 -2.41 -3.31 -28.59
N ILE A 196 -1.92 -4.15 -27.68
CA ILE A 196 -0.97 -5.23 -28.00
C ILE A 196 -1.58 -6.19 -29.03
N ILE A 197 -2.82 -6.64 -28.82
CA ILE A 197 -3.52 -7.55 -29.74
C ILE A 197 -3.72 -6.91 -31.12
N TRP A 198 -4.12 -5.64 -31.16
CA TRP A 198 -4.32 -4.89 -32.40
C TRP A 198 -3.01 -4.63 -33.16
N LEU A 199 -1.93 -4.29 -32.45
CA LEU A 199 -0.62 -4.08 -33.06
C LEU A 199 -0.09 -5.38 -33.68
N PHE A 200 -0.32 -6.51 -33.01
CA PHE A 200 0.09 -7.84 -33.47
C PHE A 200 -0.69 -8.32 -34.69
N SER A 201 -1.96 -7.93 -34.84
CA SER A 201 -2.77 -8.31 -36.00
C SER A 201 -2.41 -7.51 -37.25
N LEU A 202 -1.94 -6.27 -37.11
CA LEU A 202 -1.55 -5.40 -38.22
C LEU A 202 -0.09 -5.58 -38.65
N VAL A 203 0.79 -5.71 -37.68
CA VAL A 203 2.23 -5.87 -37.89
C VAL A 203 2.57 -7.22 -37.27
N LYS A 204 3.02 -8.19 -38.08
CA LYS A 204 3.52 -9.49 -37.56
C LYS A 204 4.79 -9.24 -36.73
N LEU A 205 4.60 -8.72 -35.51
CA LEU A 205 5.65 -8.29 -34.62
C LEU A 205 6.49 -9.51 -34.25
N SER A 206 7.82 -9.34 -34.27
CA SER A 206 8.72 -10.35 -33.74
C SER A 206 8.48 -10.54 -32.25
N SER A 207 8.79 -11.73 -31.73
CA SER A 207 8.64 -12.05 -30.30
C SER A 207 9.38 -11.05 -29.39
N MET A 208 10.48 -10.46 -29.86
CA MET A 208 11.22 -9.41 -29.16
C MET A 208 10.43 -8.11 -29.03
N ALA A 209 9.74 -7.68 -30.10
CA ALA A 209 8.93 -6.46 -30.04
C ALA A 209 7.73 -6.62 -29.10
N ASN A 210 7.09 -7.79 -29.07
CA ASN A 210 6.03 -8.09 -28.11
C ASN A 210 6.53 -8.01 -26.66
N PHE A 211 7.69 -8.64 -26.37
CA PHE A 211 8.30 -8.57 -25.05
C PHE A 211 8.58 -7.13 -24.62
N LEU A 212 9.12 -6.29 -25.50
CA LEU A 212 9.38 -4.88 -25.22
C LEU A 212 8.11 -4.07 -24.92
N ILE A 213 7.02 -4.31 -25.66
CA ILE A 213 5.75 -3.60 -25.43
C ILE A 213 5.13 -4.00 -24.08
N ILE A 214 5.17 -5.30 -23.74
CA ILE A 214 4.70 -5.79 -22.43
C ILE A 214 5.56 -5.19 -21.32
N ALA A 215 6.88 -5.23 -21.44
CA ALA A 215 7.80 -4.66 -20.46
C ALA A 215 7.59 -3.14 -20.27
N LEU A 216 7.32 -2.40 -21.35
CA LEU A 216 7.01 -0.97 -21.29
C LEU A 216 5.70 -0.71 -20.55
N LYS A 217 4.64 -1.49 -20.84
CA LYS A 217 3.36 -1.42 -20.13
C LYS A 217 3.55 -1.66 -18.63
N ASP A 218 4.28 -2.71 -18.27
CA ASP A 218 4.51 -3.08 -16.87
C ASP A 218 5.39 -2.02 -16.16
N LEU A 219 6.33 -1.40 -16.86
CA LEU A 219 7.10 -0.26 -16.36
C LEU A 219 6.20 0.95 -16.08
N ILE A 220 5.25 1.27 -16.97
CA ILE A 220 4.28 2.36 -16.75
C ILE A 220 3.45 2.08 -15.50
N LEU A 221 2.99 0.84 -15.31
CA LEU A 221 2.25 0.44 -14.10
C LEU A 221 3.11 0.59 -12.84
N LEU A 222 4.37 0.17 -12.88
CA LEU A 222 5.31 0.34 -11.77
C LEU A 222 5.49 1.82 -11.40
N ILE A 223 5.63 2.70 -12.39
CA ILE A 223 5.72 4.15 -12.18
C ILE A 223 4.45 4.70 -11.53
N LEU A 224 3.26 4.26 -11.97
CA LEU A 224 1.98 4.68 -11.36
C LEU A 224 1.90 4.28 -9.88
N PHE A 225 2.28 3.05 -9.54
CA PHE A 225 2.35 2.61 -8.13
C PHE A 225 3.38 3.41 -7.33
N TYR A 226 4.56 3.67 -7.90
CA TYR A 226 5.58 4.49 -7.26
C TYR A 226 5.08 5.91 -6.98
N LEU A 227 4.46 6.57 -7.95
CA LEU A 227 3.86 7.90 -7.77
C LEU A 227 2.81 7.90 -6.68
N THR A 228 2.00 6.85 -6.61
CA THR A 228 0.98 6.69 -5.58
C THR A 228 1.62 6.68 -4.18
N ILE A 229 2.67 5.89 -3.99
CA ILE A 229 3.38 5.78 -2.71
C ILE A 229 4.10 7.10 -2.39
N ASP A 230 4.76 7.73 -3.36
CA ASP A 230 5.46 9.00 -3.19
C ASP A 230 4.51 10.12 -2.73
N ILE A 231 3.35 10.25 -3.39
CA ILE A 231 2.37 11.28 -3.05
C ILE A 231 1.83 11.07 -1.63
N ILE A 232 1.48 9.84 -1.26
CA ILE A 232 1.04 9.51 0.09
C ILE A 232 2.14 9.84 1.11
N TYR A 233 3.39 9.48 0.82
CA TYR A 233 4.51 9.73 1.71
C TYR A 233 4.86 11.21 1.86
N ARG A 234 4.66 12.01 0.81
CA ARG A 234 4.99 13.43 0.81
C ARG A 234 3.90 14.31 1.43
N ILE A 235 2.62 13.98 1.18
CA ILE A 235 1.47 14.80 1.60
C ILE A 235 0.83 14.28 2.89
N GLY A 236 0.82 12.95 3.05
CA GLY A 236 0.21 12.25 4.18
C GLY A 236 0.74 12.75 5.53
N PRO A 237 2.05 12.63 5.82
CA PRO A 237 2.60 13.09 7.09
C PRO A 237 2.63 14.63 7.17
N ALA A 238 2.30 15.17 8.33
CA ALA A 238 2.33 16.62 8.61
C ALA A 238 3.73 17.12 8.96
N LEU A 239 4.72 16.85 8.10
CA LEU A 239 6.11 17.27 8.29
C LEU A 239 6.18 18.80 8.44
N ARG A 240 6.74 19.28 9.55
CA ARG A 240 7.20 20.67 9.64
C ARG A 240 8.30 20.83 8.59
N LYS A 241 8.22 21.89 7.77
CA LYS A 241 9.35 22.32 6.94
C LYS A 241 10.60 22.31 7.83
N PRO A 242 11.72 21.70 7.42
CA PRO A 242 12.96 21.85 8.17
C PRO A 242 13.23 23.34 8.34
N MET A 243 13.44 23.78 9.58
CA MET A 243 13.83 25.17 9.85
C MET A 243 15.05 25.47 9.00
N LYS A 244 14.97 26.51 8.15
CA LYS A 244 16.13 27.06 7.45
C LYS A 244 17.23 27.29 8.50
N ALA A 245 18.45 26.87 8.20
CA ALA A 245 19.58 26.91 9.12
C ALA A 245 19.86 28.31 9.73
N SER A 246 19.33 29.38 9.12
CA SER A 246 19.47 30.76 9.60
C SER A 246 18.79 31.06 10.96
N HIS A 247 17.90 30.19 11.45
CA HIS A 247 17.21 30.39 12.74
C HIS A 247 17.78 29.51 13.88
N ARG A 248 18.85 28.75 13.62
CA ARG A 248 19.40 27.79 14.58
C ARG A 248 20.26 28.46 15.68
N GLU A 249 20.73 29.68 15.44
CA GLU A 249 21.58 30.40 16.41
C GLU A 249 20.79 31.08 17.54
N GLN A 250 19.52 31.42 17.32
CA GLN A 250 18.69 32.11 18.34
C GLN A 250 18.24 31.20 19.49
N TYR A 251 18.32 29.87 19.34
CA TYR A 251 17.90 28.90 20.35
C TYR A 251 19.06 28.35 21.20
N LEU A 252 20.31 28.67 20.87
CA LEU A 252 21.49 28.24 21.64
C LEU A 252 21.95 29.31 22.64
N GLN A 253 21.22 30.42 22.76
CA GLN A 253 21.51 31.52 23.70
C GLN A 253 20.41 31.72 24.76
N GLN A 254 19.49 30.77 24.93
CA GLN A 254 18.54 30.70 26.05
C GLN A 254 18.65 29.34 26.71
#